data_AF-A0A2G6HIY7-F1
#
_entry.id   AF-A0A2G6HIY7-F1
#
_cell.length_a   1.000
_cell.length_b   1.000
_cell.length_c   1.000
_cell.angle_alpha   90.00
_cell.angle_beta   90.00
_cell.angle_gamma   90.00
#
_symmetry.space_group_name_H-M   'P 1'
#
loop_
_entity.id
_entity.type
_entity.pdbx_description
1 polymer ?
#
loop_
_entity_poly.entity_id
_entity_poly.type
_entity_poly.pdbx_seq_one_letter_code
_entity_poly.pdbx_strand_id
1 'polypeptide(L)'
;MSTTELQQKHIKVVLFDVGGVLVKARPDAEVIAETLKMNMRDAEVVRLVDRAMWFHRESYDAGSCDEEFWNYVAGDCGLPELS
;
A
#
# COMPACT_ATOMS: atom_id res chain seq x y z
N MET A 1 17.54 3.15 50.30
CA MET A 1 17.50 2.56 48.94
C MET A 1 16.02 2.47 48.57
N SER A 2 15.57 3.28 47.61
CA SER A 2 14.16 3.32 47.18
C SER A 2 13.98 2.31 46.06
N THR A 3 13.19 1.28 46.34
CA THR A 3 12.76 0.26 45.39
C THR A 3 11.79 0.91 44.42
N THR A 4 12.20 1.07 43.17
CA THR A 4 11.29 1.43 42.08
C THR A 4 10.36 0.25 41.84
N GLU A 5 9.17 0.27 42.43
CA GLU A 5 8.11 -0.67 42.12
C GLU A 5 7.73 -0.51 40.65
N LEU A 6 8.06 -1.52 39.83
CA LEU A 6 7.54 -1.64 38.48
C LEU A 6 6.04 -1.91 38.60
N GLN A 7 5.23 -0.88 38.38
CA GLN A 7 3.78 -0.98 38.29
C GLN A 7 3.42 -1.97 37.15
N GLN A 8 3.06 -3.20 37.50
CA GLN A 8 2.54 -4.18 36.54
C GLN A 8 1.19 -3.68 36.02
N LYS A 9 1.16 -3.19 34.77
CA LYS A 9 -0.10 -2.90 34.07
C LYS A 9 -0.71 -4.21 33.58
N HIS A 10 -1.95 -4.48 34.01
CA HIS A 10 -2.71 -5.66 33.58
C HIS A 10 -3.34 -5.42 32.20
N ILE A 11 -2.60 -5.73 31.13
CA ILE A 11 -3.08 -5.64 29.75
C ILE A 11 -3.96 -6.85 29.44
N LYS A 12 -5.19 -6.61 28.97
CA LYS A 12 -6.15 -7.67 28.62
C LYS A 12 -6.21 -7.97 27.12
N VAL A 13 -5.90 -6.98 26.28
CA VAL A 13 -5.97 -7.10 24.81
C VAL A 13 -4.83 -6.30 24.21
N VAL A 14 -4.23 -6.85 23.15
CA VAL A 14 -3.27 -6.18 22.29
C VAL A 14 -3.78 -6.28 20.86
N LEU A 15 -3.80 -5.14 20.17
CA LEU A 15 -4.14 -5.04 18.75
C LEU A 15 -2.86 -4.79 17.97
N PHE A 16 -2.66 -5.54 16.89
CA PHE A 16 -1.52 -5.37 16.00
C PHE A 16 -2.04 -4.92 14.64
N ASP A 17 -1.43 -3.86 14.12
CA ASP A 17 -1.55 -3.54 12.70
C ASP A 17 -0.94 -4.68 11.87
N VAL A 18 -1.41 -4.87 10.65
CA VAL A 18 -0.80 -5.80 9.71
C VAL A 18 0.42 -5.13 9.07
N GLY A 19 0.24 -3.94 8.50
CA GLY A 19 1.27 -3.23 7.75
C GLY A 19 2.33 -2.62 8.66
N GLY A 20 3.61 -2.87 8.40
CA GLY A 20 4.72 -2.32 9.17
C GLY A 20 4.91 -2.90 10.58
N VAL A 21 3.95 -3.69 11.08
CA VAL A 21 4.01 -4.37 12.39
C VAL A 21 4.15 -5.87 12.21
N LEU A 22 3.14 -6.56 11.65
CA LEU A 22 3.21 -8.01 11.41
C LEU A 22 3.90 -8.34 10.07
N VAL A 23 3.72 -7.49 9.06
CA VAL A 23 4.24 -7.68 7.70
C VAL A 23 4.94 -6.41 7.23
N LYS A 24 6.14 -6.56 6.65
CA LYS A 24 6.92 -5.45 6.08
C LYS A 24 6.81 -5.32 4.56
N ALA A 25 6.20 -6.31 3.91
CA ALA A 25 6.04 -6.33 2.46
C ALA A 25 5.15 -5.17 2.00
N ARG A 26 5.52 -4.58 0.86
CA ARG A 26 4.73 -3.60 0.12
C ARG A 26 4.53 -4.13 -1.29
N PRO A 27 3.45 -3.74 -2.00
CA PRO A 27 3.32 -4.01 -3.42
C PRO A 27 4.57 -3.52 -4.16
N ASP A 28 5.10 -4.35 -5.05
CA ASP A 28 6.25 -4.00 -5.86
C ASP A 28 5.77 -3.25 -7.11
N ALA A 29 6.05 -1.95 -7.16
CA ALA A 29 5.64 -1.09 -8.26
C ALA A 29 6.27 -1.50 -9.61
N GLU A 30 7.43 -2.16 -9.62
CA GLU A 30 8.02 -2.70 -10.86
C GLU A 30 7.16 -3.83 -11.41
N VAL A 31 6.75 -4.76 -10.54
CA VAL A 31 5.87 -5.89 -10.93
C VAL A 31 4.51 -5.40 -11.42
N ILE A 32 3.96 -4.35 -10.79
CA ILE A 32 2.70 -3.75 -11.25
C ILE A 32 2.89 -3.04 -12.59
N ALA A 33 3.97 -2.28 -12.77
CA ALA A 33 4.29 -1.66 -14.06
C ALA A 33 4.45 -2.71 -15.18
N GLU A 34 5.07 -3.86 -14.88
CA GLU A 34 5.15 -5.00 -15.79
C GLU A 34 3.76 -5.53 -16.17
N THR A 35 2.89 -5.69 -15.17
CA THR A 35 1.52 -6.19 -15.34
C THR A 35 0.70 -5.27 -16.22
N LEU A 36 0.91 -3.95 -16.08
CA LEU A 36 0.33 -2.91 -16.94
C LEU A 36 1.02 -2.79 -18.32
N LYS A 37 1.97 -3.67 -18.64
CA LYS A 37 2.75 -3.70 -19.89
C LYS A 37 3.51 -2.39 -20.16
N MET A 38 3.93 -1.71 -19.10
CA MET A 38 4.70 -0.47 -19.20
C MET A 38 6.21 -0.74 -19.31
N ASN A 39 6.95 0.24 -19.84
CA ASN A 39 8.41 0.11 -19.99
C ASN A 39 9.12 0.28 -18.64
N MET A 40 9.42 -0.84 -17.98
CA MET A 40 10.11 -0.87 -16.68
C MET A 40 11.54 -0.31 -16.68
N ARG A 41 12.17 -0.10 -17.86
CA ARG A 41 13.52 0.48 -17.92
C ARG A 41 13.53 1.97 -17.58
N ASP A 42 12.36 2.60 -17.53
CA ASP A 42 12.20 3.97 -17.10
C ASP A 42 11.81 4.02 -15.62
N ALA A 43 12.73 4.52 -14.78
CA ALA A 43 12.49 4.64 -13.35
C ALA A 43 11.37 5.64 -13.02
N GLU A 44 11.03 6.57 -13.92
CA GLU A 44 9.87 7.45 -13.74
C GLU A 44 8.54 6.71 -13.88
N VAL A 45 8.48 5.67 -14.73
CA VAL A 45 7.28 4.83 -14.87
C VAL A 45 6.98 4.11 -13.56
N VAL A 46 8.00 3.49 -12.95
CA VAL A 46 7.85 2.79 -11.67
C VAL A 46 7.40 3.75 -10.56
N ARG A 47 7.99 4.96 -10.51
CA ARG A 47 7.57 6.02 -9.57
C ARG A 47 6.14 6.49 -9.80
N LEU A 48 5.72 6.57 -11.06
CA LEU A 48 4.37 6.99 -11.43
C LEU A 48 3.34 5.96 -10.96
N VAL A 49 3.58 4.68 -11.23
CA VAL A 49 2.73 3.57 -10.78
C VAL A 49 2.63 3.53 -9.25
N ASP A 50 3.76 3.63 -8.54
CA ASP A 50 3.76 3.69 -7.07
C ASP A 50 2.89 4.85 -6.56
N ARG A 51 3.11 6.06 -7.10
CA ARG A 51 2.33 7.24 -6.71
C ARG A 51 0.83 7.06 -6.96
N ALA A 52 0.45 6.57 -8.15
CA ALA A 52 -0.94 6.37 -8.52
C ALA A 52 -1.62 5.36 -7.57
N MET A 53 -0.95 4.23 -7.28
CA MET A 53 -1.47 3.25 -6.32
C MET A 53 -1.71 3.88 -4.95
N TRP A 54 -0.73 4.63 -4.40
CA TRP A 54 -0.88 5.24 -3.08
C TRP A 54 -1.93 6.35 -3.03
N PHE A 55 -2.12 7.08 -4.13
CA PHE A 55 -3.12 8.14 -4.21
C PHE A 55 -4.55 7.59 -4.14
N HIS A 56 -4.84 6.49 -4.84
CA HIS A 56 -6.18 5.88 -4.85
C HIS A 56 -6.42 4.86 -3.73
N ARG A 57 -5.38 4.54 -2.94
CA ARG A 57 -5.42 3.47 -1.92
C ARG A 57 -6.44 3.72 -0.82
N GLU A 58 -6.63 4.96 -0.39
CA GLU A 58 -7.55 5.28 0.70
C GLU A 58 -9.00 4.90 0.35
N SER A 59 -9.45 5.26 -0.85
CA SER A 59 -10.78 4.89 -1.33
C SER A 59 -10.94 3.39 -1.52
N TYR A 60 -9.90 2.72 -2.03
CA TYR A 60 -9.89 1.27 -2.17
C TYR A 60 -9.93 0.55 -0.81
N ASP A 61 -9.12 0.97 0.17
CA ASP A 61 -9.15 0.44 1.54
C ASP A 61 -10.51 0.70 2.22
N ALA A 62 -11.26 1.71 1.79
CA ALA A 62 -12.62 2.02 2.26
C ALA A 62 -13.73 1.19 1.57
N GLY A 63 -13.39 0.37 0.57
CA GLY A 63 -14.32 -0.58 -0.07
C GLY A 63 -14.75 -0.25 -1.49
N SER A 64 -14.02 0.62 -2.21
CA SER A 64 -14.19 0.75 -3.67
C SER A 64 -13.86 -0.56 -4.40
N CYS A 65 -14.38 -0.75 -5.61
CA CYS A 65 -14.13 -2.00 -6.34
C CYS A 65 -12.73 -2.03 -6.99
N ASP A 66 -12.21 -3.24 -7.17
CA ASP A 66 -10.89 -3.49 -7.78
C ASP A 66 -10.80 -2.87 -9.18
N GLU A 67 -11.87 -2.98 -9.97
CA GLU A 67 -11.91 -2.48 -11.35
C GLU A 67 -11.72 -0.96 -11.40
N GLU A 68 -12.47 -0.21 -10.60
CA GLU A 68 -12.34 1.25 -10.51
C GLU A 68 -10.93 1.65 -10.05
N PHE A 69 -10.41 0.99 -9.00
CA PHE A 69 -9.06 1.27 -8.51
C PHE A 69 -8.00 1.09 -9.60
N TRP A 70 -8.03 -0.03 -10.31
CA TRP A 70 -7.03 -0.30 -11.35
C TRP A 70 -7.21 0.57 -12.59
N ASN A 71 -8.44 0.94 -12.95
CA ASN A 71 -8.71 1.90 -14.02
C ASN A 71 -8.18 3.30 -13.68
N TYR A 72 -8.32 3.76 -12.43
CA TYR A 72 -7.74 5.03 -12.00
C TYR A 72 -6.20 5.00 -11.98
N VAL A 73 -5.61 3.92 -11.47
CA VAL A 73 -4.14 3.75 -11.49
C VAL A 73 -3.61 3.73 -12.93
N ALA A 74 -4.26 3.00 -13.83
CA ALA A 74 -3.92 2.96 -15.25
C ALA A 74 -4.08 4.33 -15.93
N GLY A 75 -5.16 5.04 -15.62
CA GLY A 75 -5.45 6.38 -16.15
C GLY A 75 -4.38 7.40 -15.76
N ASP A 76 -3.94 7.41 -14.50
CA ASP A 76 -2.83 8.26 -14.03
C ASP A 76 -1.49 7.92 -14.72
N CYS A 77 -1.36 6.68 -15.21
CA CYS A 77 -0.22 6.19 -15.98
C CYS A 77 -0.36 6.43 -17.50
N GLY A 78 -1.43 7.08 -17.96
CA GLY A 78 -1.69 7.38 -19.37
C GLY A 78 -2.19 6.18 -20.19
N LEU A 79 -2.68 5.14 -19.53
CA LEU A 79 -3.28 3.96 -20.17
C LEU A 79 -4.79 4.13 -20.31
N PRO A 80 -5.42 3.45 -21.28
CA PRO A 80 -6.88 3.36 -21.34
C PRO A 80 -7.43 2.56 -20.14
N GLU A 81 -8.75 2.60 -19.96
CA GLU A 81 -9.45 1.67 -19.09
C GLU A 81 -9.07 0.23 -19.45
N LEU A 82 -8.84 -0.59 -18.42
CA LEU A 82 -8.37 -1.97 -18.55
C LEU A 82 -9.52 -2.95 -18.83
N SER A 83 -10.76 -2.52 -18.63
CA SER A 83 -12.01 -3.28 -18.78
C SER A 83 -12.96 -2.70 -19.83
#